data_AF-A0A352ULY4-F1
#
_entry.id   AF-A0A352ULY4-F1
#
_cell.length_a   1.000
_cell.length_b   1.000
_cell.length_c   1.000
_cell.angle_alpha   90.00
_cell.angle_beta   90.00
_cell.angle_gamma   90.00
#
_symmetry.space_group_name_H-M   'P 1'
#
loop_
_entity.id
_entity.type
_entity.pdbx_description
1 polymer ?
#
loop_
_entity_poly.entity_id
_entity_poly.type
_entity_poly.pdbx_seq_one_letter_code
_entity_poly.pdbx_strand_id
1 'polypeptide(L)'
;MPGMMDTILNLGINDSVAESLAAMSGNPRWAYDSYRRFIMMFSDVAMGYNRKKFDLVMDELKEKRGVQFDAGLTAEDMQELVERFKAIYKEEAGENFPQDPKVQLMAAVRAVFGSWMNDRAVSYRRMNDIPGSWGTAV
;
A
#
# COMPACT_ATOMS: atom_id res chain seq x y z
N MET A 1 12.38 -3.77 -17.39
CA MET A 1 12.84 -3.20 -16.11
C MET A 1 12.42 -4.10 -14.93
N PRO A 2 12.93 -5.34 -14.80
CA PRO A 2 12.56 -6.22 -13.68
C PRO A 2 13.00 -5.67 -12.32
N GLY A 3 12.09 -5.64 -11.35
CA GLY A 3 12.37 -5.19 -9.98
C GLY A 3 12.50 -3.67 -9.80
N MET A 4 12.15 -2.88 -10.82
CA MET A 4 12.32 -1.41 -10.84
C MET A 4 11.00 -0.64 -10.76
N MET A 5 9.88 -1.31 -11.03
CA MET A 5 8.54 -0.72 -10.92
C MET A 5 7.83 -1.38 -9.75
N ASP A 6 7.33 -0.55 -8.84
CA ASP A 6 6.56 -0.99 -7.70
C ASP A 6 5.08 -1.13 -8.10
N THR A 7 4.42 -2.15 -7.56
CA THR A 7 3.02 -2.46 -7.87
C THR A 7 2.13 -2.11 -6.68
N ILE A 8 1.03 -1.40 -6.95
CA ILE A 8 -0.03 -1.16 -5.97
C ILE A 8 -1.20 -2.09 -6.32
N LEU A 9 -1.53 -3.01 -5.40
CA LEU A 9 -2.70 -3.88 -5.52
C LEU A 9 -3.87 -3.36 -4.67
N ASN A 10 -5.08 -3.82 -4.99
CA ASN A 10 -6.32 -3.52 -4.28
C ASN A 10 -6.74 -2.05 -4.29
N LEU A 11 -6.28 -1.26 -5.28
CA LEU A 11 -6.67 0.13 -5.44
C LEU A 11 -8.20 0.26 -5.57
N GLY A 12 -8.77 1.23 -4.86
CA GLY A 12 -10.21 1.46 -4.78
C GLY A 12 -10.87 0.89 -3.52
N ILE A 13 -10.15 0.08 -2.73
CA ILE A 13 -10.66 -0.31 -1.42
C ILE A 13 -10.67 0.89 -0.46
N ASN A 14 -11.74 0.97 0.32
CA ASN A 14 -12.01 1.97 1.34
C ASN A 14 -12.89 1.31 2.41
N ASP A 15 -13.33 2.06 3.42
CA ASP A 15 -14.06 1.49 4.57
C ASP A 15 -15.33 0.75 4.14
N SER A 16 -16.17 1.39 3.33
CA SER A 16 -17.41 0.81 2.83
C SER A 16 -17.19 -0.40 1.91
N VAL A 17 -16.13 -0.35 1.09
CA VAL A 17 -15.78 -1.43 0.16
C VAL A 17 -15.23 -2.62 0.94
N ALA A 18 -14.40 -2.41 1.96
CA ALA A 18 -13.87 -3.47 2.80
C ALA A 18 -14.98 -4.22 3.54
N GLU A 19 -15.95 -3.49 4.11
CA GLU A 19 -17.15 -4.08 4.72
C GLU A 19 -17.96 -4.91 3.72
N SER A 20 -18.19 -4.36 2.52
CA SER A 20 -18.93 -5.06 1.46
C SER A 20 -18.21 -6.32 1.00
N LEU A 21 -16.89 -6.26 0.81
CA LEU A 21 -16.06 -7.41 0.46
C LEU A 21 -16.07 -8.48 1.55
N ALA A 22 -16.01 -8.09 2.82
CA ALA A 22 -16.12 -9.01 3.95
C ALA A 22 -17.45 -9.76 3.94
N ALA A 23 -18.57 -9.04 3.76
CA ALA A 23 -19.90 -9.62 3.72
C ALA A 23 -20.10 -10.54 2.50
N MET A 24 -19.70 -10.11 1.31
CA MET A 24 -19.87 -10.87 0.07
C MET A 24 -19.01 -12.13 0.01
N SER A 25 -17.80 -12.08 0.54
CA SER A 25 -16.87 -13.22 0.53
C SER A 25 -17.09 -14.19 1.70
N GLY A 26 -17.79 -13.77 2.75
CA GLY A 26 -17.82 -14.49 4.03
C GLY A 26 -16.45 -14.57 4.70
N ASN A 27 -15.47 -13.76 4.26
CA ASN A 27 -14.09 -13.79 4.75
C ASN A 27 -13.63 -12.38 5.16
N PRO A 28 -14.06 -11.91 6.35
CA PRO A 28 -13.68 -10.59 6.83
C PRO A 28 -12.17 -10.45 6.99
N ARG A 29 -11.48 -11.49 7.45
CA ARG A 29 -10.01 -11.48 7.61
C ARG A 29 -9.30 -11.18 6.30
N TRP A 30 -9.74 -11.77 5.17
CA TRP A 30 -9.17 -11.47 3.85
C TRP A 30 -9.45 -10.04 3.38
N ALA A 31 -10.68 -9.54 3.57
CA ALA A 31 -11.06 -8.19 3.16
C ALA A 31 -10.21 -7.13 3.88
N TYR A 32 -10.07 -7.25 5.20
CA TYR A 32 -9.27 -6.32 6.00
C TYR A 32 -7.75 -6.53 5.83
N ASP A 33 -7.28 -7.76 5.58
CA ASP A 33 -5.88 -7.99 5.19
C ASP A 33 -5.55 -7.33 3.84
N SER A 34 -6.48 -7.37 2.89
CA SER A 34 -6.35 -6.69 1.60
C SER A 34 -6.32 -5.17 1.78
N TYR A 35 -7.14 -4.64 2.69
CA TYR A 35 -7.21 -3.21 2.98
C TYR A 35 -5.96 -2.69 3.69
N ARG A 36 -5.50 -3.33 4.77
CA ARG A 36 -4.27 -2.90 5.46
C ARG A 36 -3.04 -2.99 4.55
N ARG A 37 -2.96 -4.01 3.69
CA ARG A 37 -1.91 -4.10 2.64
C ARG A 37 -2.00 -2.94 1.66
N PHE A 38 -3.21 -2.60 1.20
CA PHE A 38 -3.41 -1.45 0.31
C PHE A 38 -2.94 -0.15 0.94
N ILE A 39 -3.34 0.14 2.18
CA ILE A 39 -2.93 1.38 2.87
C ILE A 39 -1.41 1.47 2.93
N MET A 40 -0.73 0.40 3.33
CA MET A 40 0.74 0.36 3.38
C MET A 40 1.37 0.55 1.99
N MET A 41 0.93 -0.18 0.96
CA MET A 41 1.47 -0.07 -0.40
C MET A 41 1.21 1.31 -1.01
N PHE A 42 0.03 1.87 -0.81
CA PHE A 42 -0.30 3.21 -1.28
C PHE A 42 0.55 4.27 -0.59
N SER A 43 0.72 4.16 0.73
CA SER A 43 1.56 5.08 1.51
C SER A 43 3.02 5.03 1.05
N ASP A 44 3.57 3.83 0.87
CA ASP A 44 4.96 3.60 0.46
C ASP A 44 5.17 4.00 -1.00
N VAL A 45 4.43 3.40 -1.92
CA VAL A 45 4.68 3.52 -3.37
C VAL A 45 4.09 4.81 -3.95
N ALA A 46 2.84 5.16 -3.59
CA ALA A 46 2.19 6.31 -4.18
C ALA A 46 2.62 7.64 -3.53
N MET A 47 2.83 7.61 -2.21
CA MET A 47 3.10 8.82 -1.44
C MET A 47 4.56 8.94 -0.97
N GLY A 48 5.36 7.89 -1.04
CA GLY A 48 6.76 7.90 -0.62
C GLY A 48 6.96 7.89 0.90
N TYR A 49 5.95 7.49 1.67
CA TYR A 49 6.01 7.43 3.13
C TYR A 49 6.75 6.17 3.62
N ASN A 50 7.37 6.25 4.79
CA ASN A 50 8.29 5.21 5.25
C ASN A 50 7.56 3.91 5.64
N ARG A 51 7.64 2.89 4.77
CA ARG A 51 7.11 1.54 4.99
C ARG A 51 7.45 0.95 6.36
N LYS A 52 8.65 1.22 6.89
CA LYS A 52 9.11 0.64 8.17
C LYS A 52 8.18 0.97 9.34
N LYS A 53 7.49 2.12 9.31
CA LYS A 53 6.50 2.47 10.34
C LYS A 53 5.35 1.46 10.38
N PHE A 54 4.89 1.01 9.21
CA PHE A 54 3.82 0.01 9.07
C PHE A 54 4.29 -1.38 9.51
N ASP A 55 5.51 -1.77 9.11
CA ASP A 55 6.11 -3.07 9.49
C ASP A 55 6.28 -3.16 11.02
N LEU A 56 6.74 -2.09 11.69
CA LEU A 56 6.87 -2.05 13.14
C LEU A 56 5.53 -2.26 13.85
N VAL A 57 4.47 -1.57 13.42
CA VAL A 57 3.13 -1.74 14.01
C VAL A 57 2.57 -3.15 13.78
N MET A 58 2.91 -3.77 12.65
CA MET A 58 2.56 -5.16 12.37
C MET A 58 3.26 -6.13 13.33
N ASP A 59 4.56 -5.94 13.55
CA ASP A 59 5.36 -6.77 14.46
C ASP A 59 4.92 -6.60 15.91
N GLU A 60 4.67 -5.37 16.36
CA GLU A 60 4.13 -5.09 17.69
C GLU A 60 2.78 -5.80 17.95
N LEU A 61 1.89 -5.83 16.96
CA LEU A 61 0.61 -6.52 17.13
C LEU A 61 0.80 -8.04 17.20
N LYS A 62 1.68 -8.61 16.36
CA LYS A 62 2.00 -10.04 16.41
C LYS A 62 2.58 -10.45 17.76
N GLU A 63 3.51 -9.66 18.31
CA GLU A 63 4.05 -9.88 19.65
C GLU A 63 2.95 -9.82 20.72
N LYS A 64 2.08 -8.81 20.68
CA LYS A 64 0.94 -8.68 21.61
C LYS A 64 -0.04 -9.86 21.54
N ARG A 65 -0.18 -10.49 20.37
CA ARG A 65 -1.04 -11.66 20.15
C ARG A 65 -0.31 -13.00 20.35
N GLY A 66 1.00 -12.98 20.60
CA GLY A 66 1.80 -14.19 20.76
C GLY A 66 1.88 -15.05 19.49
N VAL A 67 1.75 -14.45 18.31
CA VAL A 67 1.80 -15.15 17.02
C VAL A 67 3.09 -14.84 16.28
N GLN A 68 3.64 -15.83 15.57
CA GLN A 68 4.90 -15.64 14.82
C GLN A 68 4.66 -15.11 13.40
N PHE A 69 3.53 -15.46 12.78
CA PHE A 69 3.23 -15.16 11.39
C PHE A 69 1.95 -14.33 11.25
N ASP A 70 1.89 -13.46 10.25
CA ASP A 70 0.69 -12.69 9.88
C ASP A 70 -0.58 -13.57 9.70
N ALA A 71 -0.38 -14.84 9.33
CA ALA A 71 -1.45 -15.82 9.17
C ALA A 71 -2.16 -16.16 10.50
N GLY A 72 -1.49 -15.94 11.64
CA GLY A 72 -2.04 -16.20 12.97
C GLY A 72 -2.96 -15.10 13.50
N LEU A 73 -3.05 -13.96 12.81
CA LEU A 73 -3.89 -12.82 13.23
C LEU A 73 -5.33 -12.95 12.72
N THR A 74 -6.28 -12.53 13.56
CA THR A 74 -7.71 -12.67 13.30
C THR A 74 -8.26 -11.57 12.39
N ALA A 75 -9.56 -11.62 12.08
CA ALA A 75 -10.23 -10.55 11.33
C ALA A 75 -10.24 -9.23 12.12
N GLU A 76 -10.46 -9.31 13.42
CA GLU A 76 -10.49 -8.17 14.35
C GLU A 76 -9.10 -7.53 14.45
N ASP A 77 -8.04 -8.34 14.46
CA ASP A 77 -6.66 -7.84 14.40
C ASP A 77 -6.38 -7.09 13.09
N MET A 78 -6.90 -7.59 11.95
CA MET A 78 -6.76 -6.90 10.67
C MET A 78 -7.51 -5.57 10.65
N GLN A 79 -8.70 -5.49 11.26
CA GLN A 79 -9.45 -4.24 11.43
C GLN A 79 -8.67 -3.25 12.30
N GLU A 80 -8.09 -3.72 13.41
CA GLU A 80 -7.23 -2.91 14.27
C GLU A 80 -6.02 -2.35 13.49
N LEU A 81 -5.39 -3.17 12.66
CA LEU A 81 -4.28 -2.75 11.80
C LEU A 81 -4.68 -1.72 10.77
N VAL A 82 -5.86 -1.84 10.16
CA VAL A 82 -6.39 -0.83 9.22
C VAL A 82 -6.43 0.55 9.89
N GLU A 83 -7.00 0.64 11.09
CA GLU A 83 -7.10 1.91 11.80
C GLU A 83 -5.73 2.47 12.20
N ARG A 84 -4.83 1.61 12.70
CA ARG A 84 -3.46 2.02 13.01
C ARG A 84 -2.70 2.48 11.76
N PHE A 85 -2.88 1.82 10.63
CA PHE A 85 -2.21 2.20 9.38
C PHE A 85 -2.75 3.52 8.81
N LYS A 86 -4.06 3.78 8.91
CA LYS A 86 -4.62 5.11 8.60
C LYS A 86 -4.06 6.19 9.52
N ALA A 87 -3.84 5.88 10.80
CA ALA A 87 -3.22 6.83 11.73
C ALA A 87 -1.78 7.16 11.34
N ILE A 88 -0.97 6.15 10.95
CA ILE A 88 0.38 6.38 10.40
C ILE A 88 0.32 7.25 9.16
N TYR A 89 -0.57 6.94 8.21
CA TYR A 89 -0.76 7.77 7.03
C TYR A 89 -1.07 9.22 7.40
N LYS A 90 -1.97 9.43 8.36
CA LYS A 90 -2.36 10.76 8.80
C LYS A 90 -1.23 11.54 9.46
N GLU A 91 -0.39 10.86 10.23
CA GLU A 91 0.81 11.46 10.82
C GLU A 91 1.78 11.94 9.73
N GLU A 92 2.00 11.15 8.69
CA GLU A 92 2.93 11.47 7.59
C GLU A 92 2.35 12.50 6.61
N ALA A 93 1.05 12.39 6.28
CA ALA A 93 0.38 13.21 5.26
C ALA A 93 -0.21 14.52 5.80
N GLY A 94 -0.50 14.58 7.11
CA GLY A 94 -1.28 15.67 7.71
C GLY A 94 -2.78 15.62 7.39
N GLU A 95 -3.25 14.61 6.64
CA GLU A 95 -4.64 14.41 6.24
C GLU A 95 -5.08 12.94 6.37
N ASN A 96 -6.39 12.68 6.38
CA ASN A 96 -6.88 11.31 6.49
C ASN A 96 -6.63 10.51 5.20
N PHE A 97 -6.49 9.19 5.34
CA PHE A 97 -6.32 8.30 4.18
C PHE A 97 -7.48 8.47 3.16
N PRO A 98 -7.18 8.65 1.87
CA PRO A 98 -8.18 8.96 0.86
C PRO A 98 -9.19 7.82 0.71
N GLN A 99 -10.47 8.12 0.92
CA GLN A 99 -11.57 7.15 0.77
C GLN A 99 -12.16 7.13 -0.65
N ASP A 100 -11.95 8.19 -1.45
CA ASP A 100 -12.40 8.25 -2.84
C ASP A 100 -11.45 7.45 -3.76
N PRO A 101 -11.93 6.38 -4.42
CA PRO A 101 -11.13 5.58 -5.35
C PRO A 101 -10.50 6.39 -6.49
N LYS A 102 -11.13 7.48 -6.94
CA LYS A 102 -10.58 8.33 -8.00
C LYS A 102 -9.36 9.11 -7.52
N VAL A 103 -9.37 9.58 -6.28
CA VAL A 103 -8.22 10.25 -5.67
C VAL A 103 -7.06 9.25 -5.54
N GLN A 104 -7.35 8.03 -5.07
CA GLN A 104 -6.37 6.94 -5.00
C GLN A 104 -5.78 6.62 -6.38
N LEU A 105 -6.62 6.48 -7.41
CA LEU A 105 -6.20 6.19 -8.79
C LEU A 105 -5.26 7.27 -9.32
N MET A 106 -5.65 8.54 -9.19
CA MET A 106 -4.83 9.64 -9.71
C MET A 106 -3.50 9.78 -8.98
N ALA A 107 -3.45 9.50 -7.69
CA ALA A 107 -2.19 9.45 -6.93
C ALA A 107 -1.29 8.31 -7.44
N ALA A 108 -1.83 7.11 -7.64
CA ALA A 108 -1.08 5.97 -8.17
C ALA A 108 -0.52 6.23 -9.58
N VAL A 109 -1.33 6.81 -10.48
CA VAL A 109 -0.88 7.18 -11.85
C VAL A 109 0.30 8.16 -11.78
N ARG A 110 0.21 9.19 -10.94
CA ARG A 110 1.31 10.17 -10.75
C ARG A 110 2.56 9.49 -10.21
N ALA A 111 2.42 8.54 -9.29
CA ALA A 111 3.54 7.81 -8.71
C ALA A 111 4.26 6.96 -9.75
N VAL A 112 3.53 6.25 -10.63
CA VAL A 112 4.15 5.47 -11.72
C VAL A 112 4.94 6.39 -12.66
N PHE A 113 4.38 7.52 -13.08
CA PHE A 113 5.13 8.49 -13.88
C PHE A 113 6.34 9.07 -13.14
N GLY A 114 6.21 9.37 -11.85
CA GLY A 114 7.33 9.82 -11.01
C GLY A 114 8.45 8.79 -10.91
N SER A 115 8.09 7.50 -10.79
CA SER A 115 9.04 6.39 -10.70
C SER A 115 9.95 6.26 -11.93
N TRP A 116 9.49 6.69 -13.11
CA TRP A 116 10.30 6.66 -14.34
C TRP A 116 11.58 7.48 -14.20
N MET A 117 11.57 8.55 -13.40
CA MET A 117 12.72 9.44 -13.24
C MET A 117 13.50 9.20 -11.95
N ASN A 118 13.20 8.15 -11.18
CA ASN A 118 13.96 7.85 -9.98
C ASN A 118 15.40 7.40 -10.31
N ASP A 119 16.34 7.62 -9.38
CA ASP A 119 17.78 7.38 -9.60
C ASP A 119 18.08 5.93 -9.99
N ARG A 120 17.33 5.00 -9.40
CA ARG A 120 17.45 3.57 -9.69
C ARG A 120 17.08 3.31 -11.16
N ALA A 121 15.93 3.79 -11.62
CA ALA A 121 15.42 3.62 -12.98
C ALA A 121 16.33 4.31 -14.00
N VAL A 122 16.82 5.52 -13.71
CA VAL A 122 17.81 6.21 -14.55
C VAL A 122 19.09 5.37 -14.70
N SER A 123 19.61 4.86 -13.58
CA SER A 123 20.83 4.04 -13.58
C SER A 123 20.63 2.73 -14.34
N TYR A 124 19.51 2.03 -14.11
CA TYR A 124 19.17 0.81 -14.85
C TYR A 124 19.07 1.08 -16.35
N ARG A 125 18.40 2.16 -16.75
CA ARG A 125 18.27 2.53 -18.16
C ARG A 125 19.61 2.80 -18.82
N ARG A 126 20.53 3.49 -18.12
CA ARG A 126 21.90 3.71 -18.61
C ARG A 126 22.67 2.39 -18.79
N MET A 127 22.50 1.43 -17.89
CA MET A 127 23.17 0.12 -17.98
C MET A 127 22.60 -0.79 -19.09
N ASN A 128 21.37 -0.53 -19.55
CA ASN A 128 20.67 -1.37 -20.52
C ASN A 128 20.34 -0.61 -21.82
N ASP A 129 20.97 0.54 -22.05
CA ASP A 129 20.79 1.39 -23.25
C ASP A 129 19.33 1.73 -23.58
N ILE A 130 18.51 1.97 -22.55
CA ILE A 130 17.09 2.33 -22.71
C ILE A 130 16.93 3.87 -22.71
N PRO A 131 16.42 4.50 -23.79
CA PRO A 131 16.22 5.94 -23.83
C PRO A 131 15.24 6.43 -22.76
N GLY A 132 15.61 7.48 -22.02
CA GLY A 132 14.72 8.11 -21.05
C GLY A 132 13.49 8.77 -21.66
N SER A 133 13.52 9.10 -22.95
CA SER A 133 12.41 9.75 -23.68
C SER A 133 11.22 8.83 -23.96
N TRP A 134 11.37 7.52 -23.79
CA TRP A 134 10.27 6.57 -24.03
C TRP A 134 9.14 6.69 -23.00
N GLY A 135 9.45 7.15 -21.78
CA GLY A 135 8.48 7.21 -20.69
C GLY A 135 8.03 5.83 -20.20
N THR A 136 6.98 5.84 -19.39
CA THR A 136 6.30 4.63 -18.89
C THR A 136 4.80 4.75 -19.11
N ALA A 137 4.13 3.61 -19.31
CA ALA A 137 2.67 3.54 -19.33
C ALA A 137 2.13 3.20 -17.93
N VAL A 138 0.82 3.39 -17.76
CA VAL A 138 0.04 2.97 -16.58
C VAL A 138 -1.16 2.17 -17.05
#